data_AF-A0A523XLX7-F1
#
_entry.id   AF-A0A523XLX7-F1
#
_cell.length_a   1.000
_cell.length_b   1.000
_cell.length_c   1.000
_cell.angle_alpha   90.00
_cell.angle_beta   90.00
_cell.angle_gamma   90.00
#
_symmetry.space_group_name_H-M   'P 1'
#
loop_
_entity.id
_entity.type
_entity.pdbx_description
1 polymer ?
#
loop_
_entity_poly.entity_id
_entity_poly.type
_entity_poly.pdbx_seq_one_letter_code
_entity_poly.pdbx_strand_id
1 'polypeptide(L)'
;MAPWRKESASRNPLGYGAGVIYHLASFSSFVVLAFPALLLQRSAAIISILSAGFACGLYLLFKRVFNRHLRFMSEPGDYVANVLVDLMQLSVILTIFGVTAPFVCYAAACVVLLYLPFGKLKHCYYFFASRLLLGRSYGRKGVMV
;
A
#
# COMPACT_ATOMS: atom_id res chain seq x y z
N MET A 1 15.00 9.79 -2.62
CA MET A 1 14.66 11.04 -3.33
C MET A 1 13.69 11.81 -2.47
N ALA A 2 14.00 13.06 -2.17
CA ALA A 2 13.09 13.87 -1.38
C ALA A 2 11.84 14.24 -2.20
N PRO A 3 10.63 14.18 -1.62
CA PRO A 3 9.38 14.39 -2.35
C PRO A 3 9.28 15.79 -2.98
N TRP A 4 9.89 16.81 -2.36
CA TRP A 4 9.93 18.18 -2.90
C TRP A 4 10.78 18.34 -4.16
N ARG A 5 11.69 17.39 -4.46
CA ARG A 5 12.51 17.38 -5.68
C ARG A 5 11.87 16.64 -6.84
N LYS A 6 10.75 15.95 -6.59
CA LYS A 6 10.00 15.21 -7.63
C LYS A 6 8.76 16.02 -7.98
N GLU A 7 8.72 16.57 -9.20
CA GLU A 7 7.63 17.43 -9.66
C GLU A 7 6.24 16.83 -9.44
N SER A 8 6.08 15.52 -9.71
CA SER A 8 4.80 14.83 -9.50
C SER A 8 4.34 14.88 -8.04
N ALA A 9 5.26 14.77 -7.07
CA ALA A 9 4.96 14.76 -5.65
C ALA A 9 4.83 16.18 -5.09
N SER A 10 5.69 17.12 -5.52
CA SER A 10 5.63 18.51 -5.08
C SER A 10 4.37 19.23 -5.56
N ARG A 11 3.88 18.91 -6.78
CA ARG A 11 2.63 19.46 -7.32
C ARG A 11 1.37 18.77 -6.82
N ASN A 12 1.46 17.57 -6.22
CA ASN A 12 0.31 16.78 -5.76
C ASN A 12 0.48 16.25 -4.34
N PRO A 13 0.61 17.14 -3.32
CA PRO A 13 0.91 16.73 -1.95
C PRO A 13 -0.17 15.81 -1.35
N LEU A 14 -1.45 16.05 -1.66
CA LEU A 14 -2.55 15.20 -1.18
C LEU A 14 -2.46 13.77 -1.74
N GLY A 15 -2.19 13.63 -3.04
CA GLY A 15 -2.03 12.32 -3.67
C GLY A 15 -0.81 11.58 -3.14
N TYR A 16 0.28 12.30 -2.90
CA TYR A 16 1.48 11.74 -2.30
C TYR A 16 1.24 11.27 -0.85
N GLY A 17 0.63 12.12 -0.02
CA GLY A 17 0.30 11.80 1.38
C GLY A 17 -0.65 10.61 1.50
N ALA A 18 -1.71 10.58 0.69
CA ALA A 18 -2.61 9.43 0.61
C ALA A 18 -1.86 8.15 0.20
N GLY A 19 -0.92 8.25 -0.75
CA GLY A 19 -0.03 7.15 -1.13
C GLY A 19 0.80 6.64 0.05
N VAL A 20 1.42 7.53 0.83
CA VAL A 20 2.23 7.15 2.00
C VAL A 20 1.37 6.44 3.06
N ILE A 21 0.22 7.02 3.42
CA ILE A 21 -0.70 6.44 4.42
C ILE A 21 -1.19 5.07 3.95
N TYR A 22 -1.55 4.95 2.67
CA TYR A 22 -1.99 3.69 2.08
C TYR A 22 -0.93 2.59 2.23
N HIS A 23 0.33 2.86 1.86
CA HIS A 23 1.42 1.88 1.98
C HIS A 23 1.71 1.52 3.43
N LEU A 24 1.75 2.51 4.34
CA LEU A 24 1.95 2.24 5.78
C LEU A 24 0.90 1.28 6.32
N ALA A 25 -0.37 1.48 5.93
CA ALA A 25 -1.45 0.59 6.31
C ALA A 25 -1.34 -0.78 5.65
N SER A 26 -0.94 -0.89 4.38
CA SER A 26 -0.76 -2.17 3.69
C SER A 26 0.31 -3.03 4.35
N PHE A 27 1.45 -2.44 4.70
CA PHE A 27 2.50 -3.13 5.47
C PHE A 27 2.01 -3.47 6.89
N SER A 28 1.27 -2.58 7.53
CA SER A 28 0.67 -2.85 8.85
C SER A 28 -0.31 -4.01 8.82
N SER A 29 -1.10 -4.19 7.75
CA SER A 29 -1.96 -5.36 7.58
C SER A 29 -1.16 -6.66 7.60
N PHE A 30 -0.03 -6.71 6.88
CA PHE A 30 0.85 -7.88 6.93
C PHE A 30 1.46 -8.11 8.32
N VAL A 31 1.83 -7.05 9.04
CA VAL A 31 2.31 -7.17 10.44
C VAL A 31 1.21 -7.74 11.34
N VAL A 32 -0.03 -7.25 11.24
CA VAL A 32 -1.17 -7.78 12.02
C VAL A 32 -1.40 -9.26 11.72
N LEU A 33 -1.28 -9.67 10.46
CA LEU A 33 -1.43 -11.08 10.07
C LEU A 33 -0.24 -11.96 10.49
N ALA A 34 0.97 -11.40 10.55
CA ALA A 34 2.15 -12.11 11.06
C ALA A 34 2.08 -12.34 12.58
N PHE A 35 1.38 -11.46 13.31
CA PHE A 35 1.18 -11.54 14.76
C PHE A 35 -0.31 -11.62 15.10
N PRO A 36 -0.97 -12.79 14.94
CA PRO A 36 -2.42 -12.93 15.07
C PRO A 36 -3.01 -12.46 16.40
N ALA A 37 -2.22 -12.41 17.47
CA ALA A 37 -2.64 -11.80 18.75
C ALA A 37 -3.12 -10.35 18.57
N LEU A 38 -2.58 -9.61 17.58
CA LEU A 38 -2.99 -8.25 17.26
C LEU A 38 -4.42 -8.14 16.70
N LEU A 39 -4.95 -9.21 16.08
CA LEU A 39 -6.34 -9.24 15.63
C LEU A 39 -7.33 -9.19 16.80
N LEU A 40 -6.93 -9.69 17.98
CA LEU A 40 -7.77 -9.76 19.17
C LEU A 40 -7.66 -8.51 20.06
N GLN A 41 -6.57 -7.75 19.95
CA GLN A 41 -6.28 -6.62 20.83
C GLN A 41 -7.20 -5.40 20.62
N ARG A 42 -7.89 -5.30 19.47
CA ARG A 42 -8.76 -4.15 19.12
C ARG A 42 -8.11 -2.79 19.40
N SER A 43 -6.81 -2.68 19.14
CA SER A 43 -6.04 -1.45 19.38
C SER A 43 -6.59 -0.31 18.51
N ALA A 44 -6.96 0.80 19.16
CA ALA A 44 -7.43 2.01 18.47
C ALA A 44 -6.40 2.50 17.46
N ALA A 45 -5.11 2.44 17.79
CA ALA A 45 -4.04 2.84 16.88
C ALA A 45 -4.01 1.99 15.60
N ILE A 46 -4.11 0.65 15.74
CA ILE A 46 -4.13 -0.26 14.59
C ILE A 46 -5.37 0.02 13.73
N ILE A 47 -6.54 0.14 14.36
CA ILE A 47 -7.80 0.40 13.66
C ILE A 47 -7.74 1.75 12.91
N SER A 48 -7.19 2.80 13.53
CA SER A 48 -7.03 4.11 12.90
C SER A 48 -6.08 4.06 11.70
N ILE A 49 -4.93 3.39 11.83
CA ILE A 49 -3.97 3.25 10.73
C ILE A 49 -4.60 2.48 9.56
N LEU A 50 -5.23 1.34 9.84
CA LEU A 50 -5.85 0.52 8.80
C LEU A 50 -7.03 1.23 8.13
N SER A 51 -7.91 1.86 8.90
CA SER A 51 -9.06 2.60 8.38
C SER A 51 -8.65 3.81 7.55
N ALA A 52 -7.66 4.58 8.02
CA ALA A 52 -7.11 5.71 7.25
C ALA A 52 -6.44 5.23 5.96
N GLY A 53 -5.72 4.11 6.03
CA GLY A 53 -5.16 3.40 4.88
C GLY A 53 -6.22 3.05 3.85
N PHE A 54 -7.25 2.32 4.26
CA PHE A 54 -8.35 1.90 3.39
C PHE A 54 -9.07 3.10 2.75
N ALA A 55 -9.36 4.15 3.52
CA ALA A 55 -9.94 5.38 2.99
C ALA A 55 -9.03 6.06 1.96
N CYS A 56 -7.71 6.09 2.19
CA CYS A 56 -6.75 6.59 1.21
C CYS A 56 -6.69 5.69 -0.04
N GLY A 57 -6.77 4.37 0.12
CA GLY A 57 -6.84 3.40 -0.98
C GLY A 57 -8.04 3.64 -1.90
N LEU A 58 -9.22 3.82 -1.31
CA LEU A 58 -10.43 4.20 -2.03
C LEU A 58 -10.28 5.55 -2.73
N TYR A 59 -9.75 6.58 -2.04
CA TYR A 59 -9.49 7.87 -2.65
C TYR A 59 -8.57 7.75 -3.88
N LEU A 60 -7.48 6.98 -3.78
CA LEU A 60 -6.54 6.78 -4.88
C LEU A 60 -7.19 6.01 -6.05
N LEU A 61 -8.01 5.00 -5.75
CA LEU A 61 -8.78 4.27 -6.75
C LEU A 61 -9.76 5.18 -7.48
N PHE A 62 -10.58 5.92 -6.74
CA PHE A 62 -11.54 6.86 -7.31
C PHE A 62 -10.84 7.96 -8.10
N LYS A 63 -9.74 8.52 -7.58
CA LYS A 63 -8.94 9.50 -8.30
C LYS A 63 -8.44 8.93 -9.63
N ARG A 64 -7.97 7.68 -9.67
CA ARG A 64 -7.54 6.99 -10.89
C ARG A 64 -8.70 6.74 -11.85
N VAL A 65 -9.86 6.34 -11.34
CA VAL A 65 -11.05 6.13 -12.15
C VAL A 65 -11.53 7.44 -12.74
N PHE A 66 -11.68 8.52 -11.98
CA PHE A 66 -12.34 9.74 -12.44
C PHE A 66 -11.42 10.76 -13.13
N ASN A 67 -10.12 10.78 -12.84
CA ASN A 67 -9.20 11.70 -13.49
C ASN A 67 -8.84 11.21 -14.91
N ARG A 68 -9.19 12.00 -15.94
CA ARG A 68 -8.96 11.67 -17.35
C ARG A 68 -7.49 11.39 -17.67
N HIS A 69 -6.57 12.19 -17.14
CA HIS A 69 -5.13 12.03 -17.39
C HIS A 69 -4.60 10.75 -16.74
N LEU A 70 -4.98 10.47 -15.49
CA LEU A 70 -4.56 9.22 -14.82
C LEU A 70 -5.15 7.99 -15.49
N ARG A 71 -6.44 8.03 -15.86
CA ARG A 71 -7.11 6.92 -16.54
C ARG A 71 -6.43 6.59 -17.88
N PHE A 72 -6.06 7.61 -18.65
CA PHE A 72 -5.35 7.44 -19.92
C PHE A 72 -3.98 6.75 -19.76
N MET A 73 -3.29 7.01 -18.65
CA MET A 73 -1.98 6.39 -18.35
C MET A 73 -2.09 5.08 -17.56
N SER A 74 -3.29 4.66 -17.15
CA SER A 74 -3.48 3.49 -16.29
C SER A 74 -3.69 2.22 -17.10
N GLU A 75 -3.10 1.13 -16.63
CA GLU A 75 -3.32 -0.22 -17.14
C GLU A 75 -4.31 -0.99 -16.24
N PRO A 76 -4.98 -2.04 -16.75
CA PRO A 76 -5.89 -2.87 -15.94
C PRO A 76 -5.24 -3.38 -14.65
N GLY A 77 -3.95 -3.74 -14.70
CA GLY A 77 -3.19 -4.21 -13.55
C GLY A 77 -3.05 -3.19 -12.41
N ASP A 78 -3.17 -1.89 -12.71
CA ASP A 78 -3.15 -0.83 -11.68
C ASP A 78 -4.42 -0.90 -10.83
N TYR A 79 -5.58 -1.09 -11.46
CA TYR A 79 -6.87 -1.21 -10.77
C TYR A 79 -6.94 -2.50 -9.96
N VAL A 80 -6.54 -3.63 -10.56
CA VAL A 80 -6.51 -4.94 -9.88
C VAL A 80 -5.61 -4.88 -8.64
N ALA A 81 -4.41 -4.32 -8.77
CA ALA A 81 -3.49 -4.19 -7.64
C ALA A 81 -4.10 -3.39 -6.47
N ASN A 82 -4.77 -2.27 -6.76
CA ASN A 82 -5.39 -1.43 -5.74
C ASN A 82 -6.57 -2.14 -5.06
N VAL A 83 -7.45 -2.75 -5.86
CA VAL A 83 -8.63 -3.47 -5.34
C VAL A 83 -8.20 -4.64 -4.45
N LEU A 84 -7.19 -5.42 -4.85
CA LEU A 84 -6.71 -6.54 -4.04
C LEU A 84 -6.16 -6.08 -2.69
N VAL A 85 -5.38 -5.00 -2.66
CA VAL A 85 -4.82 -4.46 -1.41
C VAL A 85 -5.91 -3.81 -0.54
N ASP A 86 -6.88 -3.11 -1.15
CA ASP A 86 -8.03 -2.53 -0.44
C ASP A 86 -8.90 -3.62 0.20
N LEU A 87 -9.20 -4.70 -0.54
CA LEU A 87 -9.95 -5.85 -0.03
C LEU A 87 -9.20 -6.55 1.11
N MET A 88 -7.88 -6.70 1.00
CA MET A 88 -7.07 -7.23 2.09
C MET A 88 -7.16 -6.34 3.33
N GLN A 89 -6.95 -5.02 3.21
CA GLN A 89 -7.06 -4.10 4.33
C GLN A 89 -8.44 -4.15 4.98
N LEU A 90 -9.50 -4.12 4.17
CA LEU A 90 -10.88 -4.22 4.64
C LEU A 90 -11.13 -5.53 5.39
N SER A 91 -10.65 -6.66 4.86
CA SER A 91 -10.81 -7.95 5.54
C SER A 91 -10.15 -7.99 6.91
N VAL A 92 -8.97 -7.35 7.07
CA VAL A 92 -8.30 -7.24 8.38
C VAL A 92 -9.12 -6.39 9.34
N ILE A 93 -9.63 -5.24 8.88
CA ILE A 93 -10.49 -4.36 9.68
C ILE A 93 -11.75 -5.12 10.14
N LEU A 94 -12.46 -5.77 9.22
CA LEU A 94 -13.67 -6.55 9.51
C LEU A 94 -13.39 -7.71 10.47
N THR A 95 -12.22 -8.34 10.38
CA THR A 95 -11.80 -9.40 11.31
C THR A 95 -11.61 -8.86 12.73
N ILE A 96 -10.96 -7.69 12.90
CA ILE A 96 -10.76 -7.05 14.21
C ILE A 96 -12.11 -6.74 14.89
N PHE A 97 -13.10 -6.31 14.10
CA PHE A 97 -14.46 -6.07 14.59
C PHE A 97 -15.31 -7.34 14.77
N GLY A 98 -14.78 -8.52 14.43
CA GLY A 98 -15.51 -9.80 14.54
C GLY A 98 -16.60 -9.98 13.49
N VAL A 99 -16.60 -9.17 12.42
CA VAL A 99 -17.60 -9.24 11.32
C VAL A 99 -17.27 -10.38 10.35
N THR A 100 -15.99 -10.74 10.21
CA THR A 100 -15.54 -11.83 9.34
C THR A 100 -14.58 -12.76 10.07
N ALA A 101 -14.52 -14.02 9.62
CA ALA A 101 -13.64 -15.02 10.22
C ALA A 101 -12.17 -14.77 9.82
N PRO A 102 -11.19 -15.07 10.70
CA PRO A 102 -9.77 -14.84 10.41
C PRO A 102 -9.25 -15.50 9.12
N PHE A 103 -9.80 -16.64 8.71
CA PHE A 103 -9.35 -17.28 7.47
C PHE A 103 -9.56 -16.39 6.23
N VAL A 104 -10.54 -15.48 6.25
CA VAL A 104 -10.84 -14.58 5.13
C VAL A 104 -9.70 -13.60 4.89
N CYS A 105 -9.13 -13.01 5.96
CA CYS A 105 -8.04 -12.07 5.82
C CYS A 105 -6.72 -12.75 5.42
N TYR A 106 -6.47 -13.98 5.88
CA TYR A 106 -5.36 -14.79 5.38
C TYR A 106 -5.53 -15.16 3.90
N ALA A 107 -6.73 -15.56 3.48
CA ALA A 107 -7.00 -15.84 2.07
C ALA A 107 -6.77 -14.61 1.19
N ALA A 108 -7.26 -13.43 1.61
CA ALA A 108 -7.01 -12.18 0.91
C ALA A 108 -5.51 -11.85 0.81
N ALA A 109 -4.75 -12.03 1.90
CA ALA A 109 -3.31 -11.83 1.91
C ALA A 109 -2.58 -12.82 0.98
N CYS A 110 -2.99 -14.10 0.95
CA CYS A 110 -2.45 -15.09 0.03
C CYS A 110 -2.67 -14.67 -1.43
N VAL A 111 -3.86 -14.19 -1.78
CA VAL A 111 -4.15 -13.68 -3.14
C VAL A 111 -3.24 -12.49 -3.49
N VAL A 112 -3.04 -11.55 -2.57
CA VAL A 112 -2.13 -10.41 -2.77
C VAL A 112 -0.69 -10.90 -2.99
N LEU A 113 -0.21 -11.84 -2.18
CA LEU A 113 1.14 -12.39 -2.28
C LEU A 113 1.35 -13.20 -3.58
N LEU A 114 0.35 -13.96 -4.01
CA LEU A 114 0.37 -14.68 -5.29
C LEU A 114 0.37 -13.73 -6.49
N TYR A 115 -0.35 -12.61 -6.41
CA TYR A 115 -0.36 -11.59 -7.46
C TYR A 115 0.91 -10.72 -7.48
N LEU A 116 1.60 -10.61 -6.34
CA LEU A 116 2.77 -9.74 -6.14
C LEU A 116 3.84 -9.83 -7.25
N PRO A 117 4.33 -11.02 -7.67
CA PRO A 117 5.38 -11.11 -8.67
C PRO A 117 4.91 -10.77 -10.10
N PHE A 118 3.63 -10.96 -10.40
CA PHE A 118 3.09 -10.80 -11.77
C PHE A 118 2.53 -9.39 -12.02
N GLY A 119 2.12 -8.70 -10.97
CA GLY A 119 1.40 -7.44 -11.08
C GLY A 119 2.24 -6.17 -10.91
N LYS A 120 1.53 -5.06 -10.77
CA LYS A 120 2.10 -3.74 -10.41
C LYS A 120 2.64 -3.70 -8.98
N LEU A 121 2.36 -4.71 -8.15
CA LEU A 121 2.85 -4.81 -6.77
C LEU A 121 4.32 -5.23 -6.65
N LYS A 122 4.97 -5.68 -7.73
CA LYS A 122 6.39 -6.08 -7.72
C LYS A 122 7.35 -5.02 -7.18
N HIS A 123 6.97 -3.75 -7.28
CA HIS A 123 7.76 -2.64 -6.73
C HIS A 123 7.96 -2.77 -5.21
N CYS A 124 7.02 -3.37 -4.48
CA CYS A 124 7.15 -3.61 -3.04
C CYS A 124 8.38 -4.47 -2.71
N TYR A 125 8.73 -5.42 -3.59
CA TYR A 125 9.91 -6.26 -3.44
C TYR A 125 11.19 -5.51 -3.86
N TYR A 126 11.19 -4.92 -5.06
CA TYR A 126 12.40 -4.28 -5.62
C TYR A 126 12.75 -2.94 -4.98
N PHE A 127 11.80 -2.23 -4.37
CA PHE A 127 12.04 -0.91 -3.80
C PHE A 127 13.11 -0.94 -2.72
N PHE A 128 13.04 -1.86 -1.77
CA PHE A 128 14.01 -1.93 -0.68
C PHE A 128 15.40 -2.34 -1.18
N ALA A 129 15.47 -3.37 -2.02
CA ALA A 129 16.74 -3.84 -2.59
C ALA A 129 17.42 -2.76 -3.44
N SER A 130 16.66 -2.10 -4.32
CA SER A 130 17.20 -1.03 -5.17
C SER A 130 17.68 0.16 -4.36
N ARG A 131 16.95 0.58 -3.30
CA ARG A 131 17.39 1.70 -2.44
C ARG A 131 18.65 1.38 -1.66
N LEU A 132 18.81 0.16 -1.15
CA LEU A 132 20.03 -0.26 -0.46
C LEU A 132 21.24 -0.30 -1.40
N LEU A 133 21.09 -0.91 -2.59
CA LEU A 133 22.19 -1.05 -3.56
C LEU A 133 22.60 0.30 -4.17
N LEU A 134 21.64 1.14 -4.55
CA LEU A 134 21.93 2.47 -5.10
C LEU A 134 22.53 3.40 -4.03
N GLY A 135 22.02 3.34 -2.79
CA GLY A 135 22.58 4.10 -1.67
C GLY A 135 24.04 3.71 -1.40
N ARG A 136 24.37 2.42 -1.43
CA ARG A 136 25.75 1.93 -1.28
C ARG A 136 26.66 2.31 -2.44
N SER A 137 26.19 2.16 -3.68
CA SER A 137 27.04 2.29 -4.88
C SER A 137 27.24 3.74 -5.33
N TYR A 138 26.20 4.56 -5.23
CA TYR A 138 26.17 5.94 -5.75
C TYR A 138 25.96 6.98 -4.64
N GLY A 139 25.08 6.72 -3.68
CA GLY A 139 24.75 7.66 -2.60
C GLY A 139 25.95 8.01 -1.71
N ARG A 140 26.79 7.02 -1.37
CA ARG A 140 28.05 7.22 -0.62
C ARG A 140 29.12 8.02 -1.38
N LYS A 141 28.99 8.13 -2.71
CA LYS A 141 29.93 8.85 -3.57
C LYS A 141 29.48 10.29 -3.87
N GLY A 142 28.44 10.78 -3.17
CA GLY A 142 27.87 12.11 -3.41
C GLY A 142 27.14 12.26 -4.74
N VAL A 143 26.95 11.16 -5.49
CA VAL A 143 26.20 11.20 -6.75
C VAL A 143 24.72 11.29 -6.40
N MET A 144 24.08 12.39 -6.81
CA MET A 144 22.65 12.56 -6.65
C MET A 144 21.92 11.57 -7.56
N VAL A 145 21.32 10.54 -6.97
CA VAL A 145 20.39 9.60 -7.65
C VAL A 145 18.96 9.87 -7.21
#